data_AF-A0A4S8LRJ7-F1
#
_entry.id   AF-A0A4S8LRJ7-F1
#
_cell.length_a   1.000
_cell.length_b   1.000
_cell.length_c   1.000
_cell.angle_alpha   90.00
_cell.angle_beta   90.00
_cell.angle_gamma   90.00
#
_symmetry.space_group_name_H-M   'P 1'
#
loop_
_entity.id
_entity.type
_entity.pdbx_description
1 polymer ?
#
loop_
_entity_poly.entity_id
_entity_poly.type
_entity_poly.pdbx_seq_one_letter_code
_entity_poly.pdbx_strand_id
1 'polypeptide(L)'
;SLTVNYIPQKFPNTILSPSNPRRRRPPKRGVLAVPHAPEGVNPFAKPGGGVDAFNPHERRIADQADEDYDGVQHSPLIDFRVQKWNTFKLTLFITNTLLILTSLSTLILLLLTHLSLLPLSPILLTANTIELSFSLLFSLLSLFTSLIGYTGILLNNRSFLAIYTSLTFLSFISLIIPGYTAYHRRTFNLEGKLNSQWSHSLGSLGRRVIQDQLTCCGYWSPFIEATISQTCYSRSVLPGCKLAYIHFQRTTLKLFYITSFALVPVLLAVVIAGLLCSNHVTYRFGKGMMPKAYRLEEGSVRVIVDRYLDGLRRLYGDEVVKDVRRKT
;
A
#
# COMPACT_ATOMS: atom_id res chain seq x y z
N SER A 1 7.78 49.45 -25.77
CA SER A 1 8.28 48.21 -26.38
C SER A 1 8.67 47.25 -25.27
N LEU A 2 7.86 46.23 -25.02
CA LEU A 2 8.17 45.07 -24.17
C LEU A 2 7.05 44.03 -24.38
N THR A 3 7.19 43.25 -25.45
CA THR A 3 6.40 42.04 -25.69
C THR A 3 7.34 40.86 -25.56
N VAL A 4 7.42 40.27 -24.36
CA VAL A 4 8.04 38.96 -24.16
C VAL A 4 6.90 37.95 -24.13
N ASN A 5 6.64 37.32 -25.27
CA ASN A 5 5.78 36.15 -25.39
C ASN A 5 6.47 34.97 -24.70
N TYR A 6 6.06 34.65 -23.48
CA TYR A 6 6.50 33.43 -22.80
C TYR A 6 5.65 32.25 -23.30
N ILE A 7 6.17 31.49 -24.28
CA ILE A 7 5.60 30.21 -24.68
C ILE A 7 6.39 29.10 -23.98
N PRO A 8 5.80 28.34 -23.05
CA PRO A 8 6.50 27.26 -22.38
C PRO A 8 6.85 26.11 -23.35
N GLN A 9 8.13 25.77 -23.44
CA GLN A 9 8.76 24.79 -24.34
C GLN A 9 8.35 23.31 -24.15
N LYS A 10 7.23 23.00 -23.48
CA LYS A 10 6.86 21.62 -23.13
C LYS A 10 5.53 21.15 -23.72
N PHE A 11 5.18 21.61 -24.92
CA PHE A 11 4.18 20.92 -25.74
C PHE A 11 4.90 20.16 -26.86
N PRO A 12 4.69 18.84 -27.00
CA PRO A 12 5.23 18.10 -28.14
C PRO A 12 4.64 18.66 -29.44
N ASN A 13 5.50 18.81 -30.46
CA ASN A 13 5.22 19.38 -31.79
C ASN A 13 4.14 18.65 -32.62
N THR A 14 3.40 17.70 -32.04
CA THR A 14 2.37 16.91 -32.72
C THR A 14 1.06 17.66 -32.95
N ILE A 15 0.88 18.86 -32.39
CA ILE A 15 -0.32 19.69 -32.61
C ILE A 15 -0.19 20.63 -33.83
N LEU A 16 1.03 20.87 -34.34
CA LEU A 16 1.28 21.86 -35.39
C LEU A 16 1.47 21.27 -36.80
N SER A 17 1.39 19.95 -36.98
CA SER A 17 1.47 19.32 -38.30
C SER A 17 0.08 18.86 -38.77
N PRO A 18 -0.52 19.49 -39.80
CA PRO A 18 -1.85 19.11 -40.30
C PRO A 18 -1.83 17.82 -41.14
N SER A 19 -0.69 17.15 -41.31
CA SER A 19 -0.57 15.92 -42.08
C SER A 19 -0.59 14.66 -41.18
N ASN A 20 -1.81 14.15 -40.97
CA ASN A 20 -2.13 12.78 -40.52
C ASN A 20 -1.78 12.36 -39.08
N PRO A 21 -2.66 12.60 -38.09
CA PRO A 21 -2.70 11.76 -36.90
C PRO A 21 -3.20 10.35 -37.28
N ARG A 22 -2.38 9.34 -36.97
CA ARG A 22 -2.64 7.91 -37.22
C ARG A 22 -3.91 7.47 -36.46
N ARG A 23 -5.07 7.56 -37.10
CA ARG A 23 -6.39 7.17 -36.57
C ARG A 23 -6.42 5.66 -36.32
N ARG A 24 -6.31 5.22 -35.07
CA ARG A 24 -6.61 3.82 -34.70
C ARG A 24 -8.08 3.53 -35.04
N ARG A 25 -8.33 2.49 -35.85
CA ARG A 25 -9.67 2.05 -36.23
C ARG A 25 -10.49 1.68 -34.99
N PRO A 26 -11.77 2.11 -34.88
CA PRO A 26 -12.65 1.66 -33.80
C PRO A 26 -12.97 0.16 -33.95
N PRO A 27 -13.14 -0.59 -32.85
CA PRO A 27 -13.56 -1.99 -32.91
C PRO A 27 -14.98 -2.11 -33.47
N LYS A 28 -15.21 -3.16 -34.26
CA LYS A 28 -16.50 -3.46 -34.91
C LYS A 28 -17.59 -3.66 -33.87
N ARG A 29 -18.67 -2.88 -34.02
CA ARG A 29 -19.95 -2.95 -33.31
C ARG A 29 -20.60 -4.31 -33.60
N GLY A 30 -20.74 -5.14 -32.58
CA GLY A 30 -21.50 -6.38 -32.66
C GLY A 30 -21.62 -6.99 -31.27
N VAL A 31 -22.86 -7.32 -30.90
CA VAL A 31 -23.30 -8.13 -29.75
C VAL A 31 -23.96 -7.35 -28.59
N LEU A 32 -25.27 -7.63 -28.46
CA LEU A 32 -26.22 -7.48 -27.34
C LEU A 32 -26.66 -6.07 -26.91
N ALA A 33 -27.72 -5.57 -27.56
CA ALA A 33 -28.57 -4.50 -27.05
C ALA A 33 -29.58 -5.07 -26.04
N VAL A 34 -29.57 -4.53 -24.81
CA VAL A 34 -30.62 -4.74 -23.82
C VAL A 34 -31.80 -3.83 -24.20
N PRO A 35 -33.02 -4.35 -24.42
CA PRO A 35 -34.18 -3.52 -24.68
C PRO A 35 -34.73 -2.97 -23.35
N HIS A 36 -35.02 -1.67 -23.32
CA HIS A 36 -35.54 -0.86 -22.18
C HIS A 36 -34.51 -0.12 -21.31
N ALA A 37 -33.68 0.72 -21.93
CA ALA A 37 -33.10 1.89 -21.25
C ALA A 37 -33.91 3.15 -21.63
N PRO A 38 -34.29 4.02 -20.67
CA PRO A 38 -34.99 5.27 -20.97
C PRO A 38 -34.15 6.19 -21.87
N GLU A 39 -34.84 6.90 -22.74
CA GLU A 39 -34.29 7.81 -23.75
C GLU A 39 -33.38 8.86 -23.06
N GLY A 40 -32.06 8.74 -23.29
CA GLY A 40 -31.05 9.67 -22.73
C GLY A 40 -29.88 9.02 -22.00
N VAL A 41 -29.92 7.72 -21.69
CA VAL A 41 -28.82 7.03 -21.00
C VAL A 41 -28.03 6.18 -21.99
N ASN A 42 -26.80 6.61 -22.31
CA ASN A 42 -25.87 5.78 -23.09
C ASN A 42 -25.45 4.56 -22.25
N PRO A 43 -25.72 3.31 -22.68
CA PRO A 43 -25.38 2.10 -21.91
C PRO A 43 -23.87 1.78 -21.90
N PHE A 44 -23.05 2.66 -22.45
CA PHE A 44 -21.59 2.56 -22.46
C PHE A 44 -21.00 3.90 -22.00
N ALA A 45 -21.26 4.28 -20.75
CA ALA A 45 -20.47 5.32 -20.10
C ALA A 45 -19.03 4.83 -20.05
N LYS A 46 -18.19 5.38 -20.93
CA LYS A 46 -16.76 5.05 -20.94
C LYS A 46 -16.20 5.46 -19.58
N PRO A 47 -15.44 4.59 -18.89
CA PRO A 47 -14.74 4.99 -17.68
C PRO A 47 -13.76 6.10 -18.07
N GLY A 48 -14.05 7.33 -17.64
CA GLY A 48 -13.22 8.48 -17.97
C GLY A 48 -11.79 8.30 -17.41
N GLY A 49 -10.80 8.27 -18.31
CA GLY A 49 -9.38 8.22 -17.96
C GLY A 49 -8.52 7.76 -19.15
N GLY A 50 -7.59 8.62 -19.60
CA GLY A 50 -6.67 8.34 -20.72
C GLY A 50 -6.37 9.58 -21.56
N VAL A 51 -5.55 9.42 -22.60
CA VAL A 51 -5.19 10.48 -23.57
C VAL A 51 -6.44 11.12 -24.21
N ASP A 52 -7.53 10.38 -24.26
CA ASP A 52 -8.83 10.81 -24.80
C ASP A 52 -9.53 11.87 -23.93
N ALA A 53 -9.13 12.07 -22.65
CA ALA A 53 -9.66 13.14 -21.80
C ALA A 53 -9.30 14.56 -22.29
N PHE A 54 -8.32 14.67 -23.20
CA PHE A 54 -7.89 15.92 -23.80
C PHE A 54 -8.54 16.20 -25.16
N ASN A 55 -9.37 15.28 -25.67
CA ASN A 55 -10.07 15.47 -26.93
C ASN A 55 -11.08 16.64 -26.77
N PRO A 56 -11.13 17.64 -27.68
CA PRO A 56 -11.99 18.83 -27.54
C PRO A 56 -13.49 18.53 -27.45
N HIS A 57 -13.92 17.33 -27.82
CA HIS A 57 -15.32 16.90 -27.78
C HIS A 57 -15.65 15.96 -26.61
N GLU A 58 -14.69 15.61 -25.75
CA GLU A 58 -14.94 14.73 -24.61
C GLU A 58 -15.43 15.57 -23.42
N ARG A 59 -16.58 15.19 -22.84
CA ARG A 59 -17.12 15.88 -21.66
C ARG A 59 -16.17 15.68 -20.47
N ARG A 60 -15.52 16.76 -20.05
CA ARG A 60 -14.64 16.80 -18.86
C ARG A 60 -15.42 16.85 -17.53
N ILE A 61 -16.74 16.77 -17.61
CA ILE A 61 -17.65 16.86 -16.47
C ILE A 61 -18.23 15.46 -16.26
N ALA A 62 -18.00 14.91 -15.07
CA ALA A 62 -18.64 13.65 -14.67
C ALA A 62 -20.17 13.81 -14.76
N ASP A 63 -20.81 12.90 -15.50
CA ASP A 63 -22.25 12.87 -15.67
C ASP A 63 -22.92 12.45 -14.35
N GLN A 64 -24.20 12.75 -14.18
CA GLN A 64 -24.96 12.42 -12.96
C GLN A 64 -25.07 10.91 -12.73
N ALA A 65 -24.81 10.11 -13.77
CA ALA A 65 -24.75 8.65 -13.74
C ALA A 65 -23.34 8.08 -13.48
N ASP A 66 -22.30 8.92 -13.39
CA ASP A 66 -20.95 8.43 -13.12
C ASP A 66 -20.83 7.95 -11.66
N GLU A 67 -20.17 6.81 -11.47
CA GLU A 67 -19.98 6.17 -10.15
C GLU A 67 -19.30 7.08 -9.11
N ASP A 68 -18.63 8.15 -9.56
CA ASP A 68 -17.87 9.10 -8.76
C ASP A 68 -18.56 10.48 -8.62
N TYR A 69 -19.85 10.59 -8.96
CA TYR A 69 -20.62 11.82 -8.79
C TYR A 69 -20.96 12.05 -7.30
N ASP A 70 -20.10 12.81 -6.59
CA ASP A 70 -20.32 13.34 -5.22
C ASP A 70 -21.41 14.46 -5.18
N GLY A 71 -22.46 14.32 -5.98
CA GLY A 71 -23.47 15.35 -6.24
C GLY A 71 -24.00 16.07 -5.00
N VAL A 72 -23.83 17.39 -4.95
CA VAL A 72 -24.73 18.25 -4.19
C VAL A 72 -26.02 18.33 -5.00
N GLN A 73 -26.91 17.36 -4.81
CA GLN A 73 -28.28 17.53 -5.27
C GLN A 73 -28.94 18.55 -4.34
N HIS A 74 -29.29 19.72 -4.88
CA HIS A 74 -30.19 20.66 -4.24
C HIS A 74 -31.61 20.07 -4.24
N SER A 75 -31.84 19.02 -3.44
CA SER A 75 -33.19 18.60 -3.05
C SER A 75 -33.41 19.04 -1.60
N PRO A 76 -34.48 19.79 -1.29
CA PRO A 76 -34.77 20.29 0.06
C PRO A 76 -35.27 19.19 1.01
N LEU A 77 -35.40 17.95 0.54
CA LEU A 77 -35.71 16.78 1.35
C LEU A 77 -34.44 15.97 1.53
N ILE A 78 -34.08 15.79 2.79
CA ILE A 78 -32.83 15.21 3.30
C ILE A 78 -32.62 13.80 2.72
N ASP A 79 -31.89 13.72 1.61
CA ASP A 79 -31.47 12.46 1.01
C ASP A 79 -30.02 12.20 1.46
N PHE A 80 -29.85 11.50 2.60
CA PHE A 80 -28.54 11.01 3.06
C PHE A 80 -28.04 9.93 2.10
N ARG A 81 -27.62 10.31 0.90
CA ARG A 81 -26.95 9.37 0.00
C ARG A 81 -25.61 9.03 0.60
N VAL A 82 -25.55 7.83 1.18
CA VAL A 82 -24.32 7.17 1.63
C VAL A 82 -23.31 7.26 0.48
N GLN A 83 -22.21 7.97 0.72
CA GLN A 83 -21.15 8.13 -0.26
C GLN A 83 -20.63 6.73 -0.62
N LYS A 84 -20.88 6.30 -1.85
CA LYS A 84 -20.51 4.95 -2.30
C LYS A 84 -18.99 4.85 -2.32
N TRP A 85 -18.46 3.84 -1.63
CA TRP A 85 -17.02 3.59 -1.64
C TRP A 85 -16.59 2.99 -2.97
N ASN A 86 -15.68 3.68 -3.67
CA ASN A 86 -15.09 3.15 -4.89
C ASN A 86 -14.38 1.82 -4.62
N THR A 87 -14.39 0.93 -5.61
CA THR A 87 -13.69 -0.36 -5.59
C THR A 87 -12.21 -0.22 -5.25
N PHE A 88 -11.55 0.86 -5.69
CA PHE A 88 -10.18 1.20 -5.30
C PHE A 88 -10.03 1.48 -3.80
N LYS A 89 -10.92 2.28 -3.21
CA LYS A 89 -10.90 2.58 -1.76
C LYS A 89 -11.15 1.31 -0.95
N LEU A 90 -12.10 0.49 -1.41
CA LEU A 90 -12.40 -0.80 -0.79
C LEU A 90 -11.19 -1.75 -0.87
N THR A 91 -10.52 -1.83 -2.02
CA THR A 91 -9.31 -2.67 -2.19
C THR A 91 -8.17 -2.20 -1.27
N LEU A 92 -7.95 -0.89 -1.16
CA LEU A 92 -6.94 -0.31 -0.26
C LEU A 92 -7.29 -0.60 1.20
N PHE A 93 -8.56 -0.45 1.57
CA PHE A 93 -9.05 -0.77 2.91
C PHE A 93 -8.88 -2.26 3.24
N ILE A 94 -9.24 -3.18 2.35
CA ILE A 94 -9.08 -4.63 2.55
C ILE A 94 -7.60 -5.00 2.66
N THR A 95 -6.74 -4.47 1.79
CA THR A 95 -5.30 -4.77 1.86
C THR A 95 -4.64 -4.17 3.11
N ASN A 96 -5.03 -2.97 3.53
CA ASN A 96 -4.52 -2.35 4.76
C ASN A 96 -5.04 -3.06 6.03
N THR A 97 -6.28 -3.56 6.02
CA THR A 97 -6.82 -4.38 7.11
C THR A 97 -6.09 -5.74 7.21
N LEU A 98 -5.72 -6.35 6.08
CA LEU A 98 -4.87 -7.53 6.09
C LEU A 98 -3.47 -7.22 6.66
N LEU A 99 -2.87 -6.09 6.28
CA LEU A 99 -1.57 -5.66 6.80
C LEU A 99 -1.59 -5.47 8.33
N ILE A 100 -2.63 -4.82 8.88
CA ILE A 100 -2.72 -4.64 10.33
C ILE A 100 -2.96 -5.97 11.06
N LEU A 101 -3.78 -6.87 10.52
CA LEU A 101 -4.02 -8.18 11.12
C LEU A 101 -2.76 -9.04 11.14
N THR A 102 -2.01 -9.07 10.03
CA THR A 102 -0.73 -9.82 9.97
C THR A 102 0.30 -9.24 10.94
N SER A 103 0.47 -7.92 10.99
CA SER A 103 1.43 -7.26 11.87
C SER A 103 1.07 -7.35 13.35
N LEU A 104 -0.21 -7.31 13.72
CA LEU A 104 -0.65 -7.56 15.09
C LEU A 104 -0.42 -9.03 15.49
N SER A 105 -0.77 -9.97 14.61
CA SER A 105 -0.56 -11.40 14.88
C SER A 105 0.92 -11.74 15.10
N THR A 106 1.81 -11.21 14.25
CA THR A 106 3.26 -11.39 14.43
C THR A 106 3.77 -10.69 15.68
N LEU A 107 3.25 -9.49 16.01
CA LEU A 107 3.67 -8.74 17.20
C LEU A 107 3.27 -9.47 18.49
N ILE A 108 2.05 -10.02 18.54
CA ILE A 108 1.56 -10.81 19.67
C ILE A 108 2.44 -12.04 19.86
N LEU A 109 2.72 -12.81 18.80
CA LEU A 109 3.61 -13.97 18.89
C LEU A 109 5.01 -13.58 19.36
N LEU A 110 5.56 -12.47 18.86
CA LEU A 110 6.86 -11.98 19.30
C LEU A 110 6.84 -11.54 20.77
N LEU A 111 5.78 -10.88 21.23
CA LEU A 111 5.64 -10.49 22.62
C LEU A 111 5.55 -11.73 23.53
N LEU A 112 4.75 -12.74 23.14
CA LEU A 112 4.67 -14.02 23.87
C LEU A 112 6.02 -14.73 23.94
N THR A 113 6.82 -14.67 22.87
CA THR A 113 8.19 -15.22 22.88
C THR A 113 9.12 -14.44 23.83
N HIS A 114 9.06 -13.10 23.84
CA HIS A 114 9.91 -12.27 24.70
C HIS A 114 9.52 -12.39 26.18
N LEU A 115 8.23 -12.48 26.49
CA LEU A 115 7.71 -12.70 27.85
C LEU A 115 7.94 -14.13 28.37
N SER A 116 8.55 -14.98 27.55
CA SER A 116 8.83 -16.38 27.87
C SER A 116 7.62 -17.22 28.27
N LEU A 117 6.46 -16.95 27.67
CA LEU A 117 5.22 -17.67 27.93
C LEU A 117 5.13 -19.00 27.15
N LEU A 118 5.98 -19.18 26.13
CA LEU A 118 6.07 -20.43 25.37
C LEU A 118 7.16 -21.33 25.97
N PRO A 119 6.95 -22.66 26.07
CA PRO A 119 7.87 -23.55 26.77
C PRO A 119 9.29 -23.56 26.18
N LEU A 120 9.45 -23.22 24.90
CA LEU A 120 10.73 -23.24 24.19
C LEU A 120 11.26 -21.84 23.81
N SER A 121 10.60 -20.77 24.27
CA SER A 121 11.01 -19.40 23.97
C SER A 121 12.41 -19.00 24.47
N PRO A 122 12.92 -19.44 25.65
CA PRO A 122 14.23 -18.96 26.09
C PRO A 122 15.36 -19.51 25.21
N ILE A 123 15.20 -20.72 24.64
CA ILE A 123 16.10 -21.25 23.61
C ILE A 123 16.00 -20.41 22.33
N LEU A 124 14.79 -20.01 21.95
CA LEU A 124 14.55 -19.21 20.74
C LEU A 124 15.24 -17.84 20.82
N LEU A 125 15.09 -17.14 21.96
CA LEU A 125 15.66 -15.82 22.22
C LEU A 125 17.20 -15.83 22.19
N THR A 126 17.81 -16.90 22.70
CA THR A 126 19.27 -17.02 22.76
C THR A 126 19.87 -17.47 21.44
N ALA A 127 19.20 -18.38 20.72
CA ALA A 127 19.79 -19.02 19.54
C ALA A 127 19.45 -18.32 18.22
N ASN A 128 18.29 -17.65 18.10
CA ASN A 128 17.75 -17.13 16.83
C ASN A 128 17.46 -15.63 16.91
N THR A 129 18.44 -14.85 17.38
CA THR A 129 18.32 -13.40 17.61
C THR A 129 18.08 -12.60 16.33
N ILE A 130 18.72 -12.98 15.22
CA ILE A 130 18.60 -12.27 13.94
C ILE A 130 17.18 -12.41 13.40
N GLU A 131 16.68 -13.65 13.35
CA GLU A 131 15.35 -13.98 12.86
C GLU A 131 14.25 -13.27 13.67
N LEU A 132 14.39 -13.23 15.00
CA LEU A 132 13.48 -12.52 15.89
C LEU A 132 13.56 -10.99 15.73
N SER A 133 14.76 -10.42 15.62
CA SER A 133 14.95 -8.96 15.51
C SER A 133 14.35 -8.41 14.22
N PHE A 134 14.58 -9.07 13.08
CA PHE A 134 13.96 -8.64 11.81
C PHE A 134 12.44 -8.86 11.79
N SER A 135 11.94 -9.92 12.43
CA SER A 135 10.50 -10.12 12.59
C SER A 135 9.85 -9.01 13.43
N LEU A 136 10.54 -8.52 14.46
CA LEU A 136 10.09 -7.38 15.27
C LEU A 136 10.09 -6.08 14.46
N LEU A 137 11.17 -5.81 13.71
CA LEU A 137 11.24 -4.67 12.79
C LEU A 137 10.10 -4.70 11.77
N PHE A 138 9.84 -5.87 11.18
CA PHE A 138 8.70 -6.06 10.27
C PHE A 138 7.37 -5.72 10.94
N SER A 139 7.12 -6.23 12.15
CA SER A 139 5.87 -6.01 12.87
C SER A 139 5.63 -4.53 13.19
N LEU A 140 6.65 -3.86 13.74
CA LEU A 140 6.55 -2.45 14.14
C LEU A 140 6.41 -1.54 12.92
N LEU A 141 7.23 -1.77 11.89
CA LEU A 141 7.19 -0.99 10.66
C LEU A 141 5.88 -1.18 9.91
N SER A 142 5.36 -2.42 9.83
CA SER A 142 4.08 -2.71 9.17
C SER A 142 2.90 -2.11 9.93
N LEU A 143 2.94 -2.14 11.26
CA LEU A 143 1.90 -1.53 12.09
C LEU A 143 1.88 0.00 11.90
N PHE A 144 3.04 0.65 11.96
CA PHE A 144 3.16 2.08 11.66
C PHE A 144 2.71 2.42 10.23
N THR A 145 3.11 1.60 9.25
CA THR A 145 2.69 1.73 7.85
C THR A 145 1.17 1.62 7.73
N SER A 146 0.53 0.70 8.45
CA SER A 146 -0.92 0.52 8.40
C SER A 146 -1.70 1.73 8.93
N LEU A 147 -1.16 2.43 9.94
CA LEU A 147 -1.73 3.67 10.45
C LEU A 147 -1.66 4.78 9.39
N ILE A 148 -0.52 4.91 8.70
CA ILE A 148 -0.37 5.85 7.57
C ILE A 148 -1.29 5.46 6.41
N GLY A 149 -1.50 4.15 6.18
CA GLY A 149 -2.45 3.65 5.21
C GLY A 149 -3.87 4.15 5.48
N TYR A 150 -4.34 4.04 6.73
CA TYR A 150 -5.66 4.57 7.12
C TYR A 150 -5.75 6.08 6.99
N THR A 151 -4.72 6.84 7.40
CA THR A 151 -4.74 8.30 7.23
C THR A 151 -4.74 8.68 5.75
N GLY A 152 -4.02 7.96 4.89
CA GLY A 152 -4.04 8.13 3.43
C GLY A 152 -5.41 7.87 2.81
N ILE A 153 -6.12 6.83 3.25
CA ILE A 153 -7.49 6.50 2.81
C ILE A 153 -8.47 7.59 3.26
N LEU A 154 -8.42 8.00 4.53
CA LEU A 154 -9.38 8.96 5.11
C LEU A 154 -9.19 10.37 4.54
N LEU A 155 -7.93 10.84 4.47
CA LEU A 155 -7.61 12.19 3.99
C LEU A 155 -7.58 12.29 2.47
N ASN A 156 -7.67 11.17 1.74
CA ASN A 156 -7.57 11.10 0.28
C ASN A 156 -6.34 11.84 -0.28
N ASN A 157 -5.23 11.85 0.48
CA ASN A 157 -4.05 12.65 0.16
C ASN A 157 -2.94 11.78 -0.45
N ARG A 158 -2.50 12.15 -1.66
CA ARG A 158 -1.48 11.46 -2.45
C ARG A 158 -0.14 11.31 -1.72
N SER A 159 0.28 12.33 -0.98
CA SER A 159 1.59 12.32 -0.32
C SER A 159 1.66 11.24 0.76
N PHE A 160 0.59 11.08 1.55
CA PHE A 160 0.49 10.00 2.53
C PHE A 160 0.48 8.62 1.86
N LEU A 161 -0.22 8.49 0.73
CA LEU A 161 -0.24 7.22 0.00
C LEU A 161 1.12 6.86 -0.62
N ALA A 162 1.89 7.85 -1.07
CA ALA A 162 3.25 7.63 -1.55
C ALA A 162 4.19 7.17 -0.42
N ILE A 163 4.12 7.82 0.74
CA ILE A 163 4.89 7.42 1.94
C ILE A 163 4.49 6.00 2.36
N TYR A 164 3.19 5.70 2.40
CA TYR A 164 2.67 4.36 2.65
C TYR A 164 3.28 3.31 1.71
N THR A 165 3.29 3.56 0.40
CA THR A 165 3.90 2.62 -0.56
C THR A 165 5.38 2.39 -0.31
N SER A 166 6.15 3.45 -0.03
CA SER A 166 7.58 3.34 0.27
C SER A 166 7.85 2.54 1.55
N LEU A 167 7.08 2.76 2.61
CA LEU A 167 7.22 2.02 3.87
C LEU A 167 6.76 0.56 3.75
N THR A 168 5.78 0.28 2.89
CA THR A 168 5.34 -1.09 2.59
C THR A 168 6.47 -1.89 1.93
N PHE A 169 7.26 -1.27 1.05
CA PHE A 169 8.45 -1.91 0.47
C PHE A 169 9.52 -2.23 1.53
N LEU A 170 9.77 -1.32 2.46
CA LEU A 170 10.74 -1.56 3.54
C LEU A 170 10.25 -2.69 4.49
N SER A 171 8.94 -2.76 4.72
CA SER A 171 8.30 -3.87 5.44
C SER A 171 8.47 -5.19 4.69
N PHE A 172 8.32 -5.17 3.36
CA PHE A 172 8.53 -6.35 2.52
C PHE A 172 9.95 -6.91 2.60
N ILE A 173 10.95 -6.04 2.57
CA ILE A 173 12.36 -6.46 2.75
C ILE A 173 12.56 -7.06 4.15
N SER A 174 12.01 -6.42 5.18
CA SER A 174 12.11 -6.89 6.57
C SER A 174 11.45 -8.26 6.80
N LEU A 175 10.42 -8.60 6.03
CA LEU A 175 9.78 -9.93 6.05
C LEU A 175 10.64 -11.01 5.37
N ILE A 176 11.29 -10.67 4.25
CA ILE A 176 12.05 -11.66 3.46
C ILE A 176 13.34 -12.07 4.17
N ILE A 177 14.04 -11.14 4.82
CA ILE A 177 15.31 -11.40 5.50
C ILE A 177 15.24 -12.61 6.45
N PRO A 178 14.35 -12.66 7.46
CA PRO A 178 14.29 -13.77 8.40
C PRO A 178 13.86 -15.09 7.73
N GLY A 179 13.01 -15.03 6.69
CA GLY A 179 12.62 -16.21 5.92
C GLY A 179 13.80 -16.80 5.14
N TYR A 180 14.57 -15.96 4.47
CA TYR A 180 15.75 -16.36 3.70
C TYR A 180 16.87 -16.87 4.61
N THR A 181 17.18 -16.15 5.70
CA THR A 181 18.24 -16.58 6.64
C THR A 181 17.89 -17.91 7.30
N ALA A 182 16.63 -18.11 7.70
CA ALA A 182 16.16 -19.37 8.29
C ALA A 182 16.26 -20.55 7.30
N TYR A 183 15.83 -20.34 6.04
CA TYR A 183 15.96 -21.33 4.97
C TYR A 183 17.43 -21.68 4.72
N HIS A 184 18.28 -20.67 4.53
CA HIS A 184 19.70 -20.87 4.25
C HIS A 184 20.45 -21.54 5.42
N ARG A 185 20.13 -21.19 6.66
CA ARG A 185 20.70 -21.87 7.85
C ARG A 185 20.31 -23.34 7.91
N ARG A 186 19.06 -23.67 7.63
CA ARG A 186 18.56 -25.04 7.70
C ARG A 186 19.15 -25.94 6.62
N THR A 187 19.24 -25.45 5.38
CA THR A 187 19.63 -26.27 4.22
C THR A 187 21.12 -26.55 4.18
N PHE A 188 21.97 -25.57 4.50
CA PHE A 188 23.42 -25.70 4.36
C PHE A 188 24.12 -25.95 5.69
N ASN A 189 24.68 -27.15 5.86
CA ASN A 189 25.52 -27.57 6.99
C ASN A 189 25.05 -27.05 8.35
N LEU A 190 23.79 -27.36 8.71
CA LEU A 190 23.20 -26.93 9.98
C LEU A 190 24.05 -27.41 11.16
N GLU A 191 24.54 -28.64 11.12
CA GLU A 191 25.31 -29.24 12.21
C GLU A 191 26.62 -28.49 12.49
N GLY A 192 27.39 -28.16 11.44
CA GLY A 192 28.61 -27.36 11.59
C GLY A 192 28.33 -25.95 12.12
N LYS A 193 27.24 -25.32 11.64
CA LYS A 193 26.81 -23.99 12.13
C LYS A 193 26.41 -24.03 13.61
N LEU A 194 25.69 -25.06 14.04
CA LEU A 194 25.28 -25.21 15.45
C LEU A 194 26.47 -25.55 16.35
N ASN A 195 27.44 -26.32 15.86
CA ASN A 195 28.68 -26.58 16.58
C ASN A 195 29.48 -25.30 16.81
N SER A 196 29.67 -24.50 15.74
CA SER A 196 30.33 -23.19 15.83
C SER A 196 29.54 -22.21 16.72
N GLN A 197 28.21 -22.24 16.62
CA GLN A 197 27.35 -21.43 17.48
C GLN A 197 27.53 -21.81 18.94
N TRP A 198 27.57 -23.10 19.26
CA TRP A 198 27.75 -23.59 20.63
C TRP A 198 29.08 -23.13 21.21
N SER A 199 30.19 -23.35 20.50
CA SER A 199 31.54 -23.06 21.01
C SER A 199 31.88 -21.57 21.06
N HIS A 200 31.47 -20.78 20.05
CA HIS A 200 31.89 -19.38 19.93
C HIS A 200 30.78 -18.36 20.23
N SER A 201 29.54 -18.62 19.83
CA SER A 201 28.46 -17.62 19.89
C SER A 201 27.60 -17.72 21.15
N LEU A 202 27.39 -18.93 21.65
CA LEU A 202 26.64 -19.19 22.86
C LEU A 202 27.58 -19.05 24.05
N GLY A 203 27.45 -17.93 24.78
CA GLY A 203 28.11 -17.75 26.08
C GLY A 203 27.62 -18.76 27.12
N SER A 204 28.24 -18.77 28.30
CA SER A 204 27.89 -19.69 29.40
C SER A 204 26.40 -19.65 29.77
N LEU A 205 25.81 -18.45 29.83
CA LEU A 205 24.38 -18.28 30.13
C LEU A 205 23.50 -18.89 29.03
N GLY A 206 23.83 -18.66 27.75
CA GLY A 206 23.08 -19.23 26.64
C GLY A 206 23.12 -20.76 26.61
N ARG A 207 24.31 -21.33 26.86
CA ARG A 207 24.46 -22.79 26.99
C ARG A 207 23.65 -23.35 28.14
N ARG A 208 23.69 -22.69 29.31
CA ARG A 208 22.91 -23.09 30.49
C ARG A 208 21.41 -23.08 30.21
N VAL A 209 20.90 -22.04 29.54
CA VAL A 209 19.48 -21.99 29.15
C VAL A 209 19.11 -23.19 28.27
N ILE A 210 19.95 -23.54 27.29
CA ILE A 210 19.69 -24.69 26.43
C ILE A 210 19.73 -26.00 27.24
N GLN A 211 20.70 -26.14 28.13
CA GLN A 211 20.88 -27.32 28.98
C GLN A 211 19.71 -27.56 29.93
N ASP A 212 19.29 -26.51 30.63
CA ASP A 212 18.20 -26.56 31.61
C ASP A 212 16.85 -26.85 30.89
N GLN A 213 16.65 -26.32 29.68
CA GLN A 213 15.40 -26.48 28.92
C GLN A 213 15.31 -27.80 28.13
N LEU A 214 16.41 -28.28 27.58
CA LEU A 214 16.46 -29.57 26.86
C LEU A 214 16.81 -30.74 27.78
N THR A 215 16.97 -30.51 29.08
CA THR A 215 17.33 -31.53 30.08
C THR A 215 18.54 -32.35 29.65
N CYS A 216 19.59 -31.67 29.22
CA CYS A 216 20.83 -32.27 28.69
C CYS A 216 22.07 -31.59 29.29
N CYS A 217 23.24 -32.23 29.18
CA CYS A 217 24.47 -31.71 29.78
C CYS A 217 25.66 -31.81 28.82
N GLY A 218 26.34 -30.68 28.63
CA GLY A 218 27.40 -30.50 27.64
C GLY A 218 26.93 -30.65 26.19
N TYR A 219 27.84 -30.45 25.23
CA TYR A 219 27.47 -30.54 23.81
C TYR A 219 27.38 -32.01 23.35
N TRP A 220 28.48 -32.75 23.51
CA TRP A 220 28.58 -34.18 23.20
C TRP A 220 28.43 -35.07 24.43
N SER A 221 29.02 -34.63 25.54
CA SER A 221 29.01 -35.30 26.83
C SER A 221 29.12 -34.25 27.94
N PRO A 222 28.82 -34.60 29.20
CA PRO A 222 28.93 -33.69 30.35
C PRO A 222 30.32 -33.07 30.55
N PHE A 223 31.36 -33.65 29.93
CA PHE A 223 32.75 -33.18 30.05
C PHE A 223 33.14 -32.11 29.02
N ILE A 224 32.37 -31.96 27.94
CA ILE A 224 32.74 -31.09 26.80
C ILE A 224 31.84 -29.87 26.76
N GLU A 225 32.45 -28.70 27.03
CA GLU A 225 31.82 -27.37 26.93
C GLU A 225 30.49 -27.25 27.69
N ALA A 226 30.35 -28.01 28.79
CA ALA A 226 29.21 -27.94 29.68
C ALA A 226 29.26 -26.68 30.57
N THR A 227 28.12 -26.05 30.81
CA THR A 227 28.02 -25.02 31.84
C THR A 227 27.46 -25.66 33.09
N ILE A 228 28.14 -25.47 34.21
CA ILE A 228 27.76 -26.09 35.48
C ILE A 228 26.43 -25.48 35.94
N SER A 229 25.42 -26.33 36.18
CA SER A 229 24.12 -25.97 36.76
C SER A 229 23.77 -26.97 37.86
N GLN A 230 22.61 -26.79 38.53
CA GLN A 230 22.18 -27.74 39.57
C GLN A 230 21.94 -29.16 39.02
N THR A 231 21.59 -29.27 37.73
CA THR A 231 21.30 -30.54 37.05
C THR A 231 22.47 -31.02 36.18
N CYS A 232 23.30 -30.10 35.68
CA CYS A 232 24.45 -30.40 34.82
C CYS A 232 25.78 -30.21 35.58
N TYR A 233 26.45 -31.34 35.87
CA TYR A 233 27.77 -31.41 36.49
C TYR A 233 28.56 -32.59 35.90
N SER A 234 29.86 -32.67 36.15
CA SER A 234 30.78 -33.63 35.49
C SER A 234 30.45 -35.11 35.68
N ARG A 235 29.68 -35.47 36.73
CA ARG A 235 29.23 -36.84 37.00
C ARG A 235 27.74 -37.04 36.70
N SER A 236 27.12 -36.10 36.01
CA SER A 236 25.72 -36.20 35.61
C SER A 236 25.52 -37.33 34.60
N VAL A 237 24.40 -38.06 34.73
CA VAL A 237 23.99 -39.12 33.78
C VAL A 237 23.21 -38.56 32.59
N LEU A 238 23.10 -37.24 32.47
CA LEU A 238 22.36 -36.58 31.39
C LEU A 238 23.08 -36.77 30.03
N PRO A 239 22.31 -36.93 28.94
CA PRO A 239 22.88 -37.05 27.60
C PRO A 239 23.42 -35.71 27.10
N GLY A 240 24.28 -35.75 26.06
CA GLY A 240 24.74 -34.55 25.37
C GLY A 240 23.61 -33.81 24.64
N CYS A 241 23.67 -32.48 24.63
CA CYS A 241 22.64 -31.62 24.07
C CYS A 241 22.55 -31.63 22.54
N LYS A 242 23.60 -32.07 21.83
CA LYS A 242 23.73 -31.92 20.38
C LYS A 242 22.50 -32.44 19.60
N LEU A 243 22.06 -33.68 19.87
CA LEU A 243 20.98 -34.30 19.10
C LEU A 243 19.65 -33.55 19.30
N ALA A 244 19.28 -33.31 20.55
CA ALA A 244 18.06 -32.58 20.91
C ALA A 244 18.08 -31.15 20.34
N TYR A 245 19.23 -30.48 20.42
CA TYR A 245 19.39 -29.12 19.91
C TYR A 245 19.28 -29.05 18.38
N ILE A 246 19.85 -30.01 17.64
CA ILE A 246 19.69 -30.11 16.18
C ILE A 246 18.23 -30.34 15.80
N HIS A 247 17.52 -31.24 16.48
CA HIS A 247 16.10 -31.50 16.20
C HIS A 247 15.23 -30.28 16.48
N PHE A 248 15.47 -29.59 17.59
CA PHE A 248 14.82 -28.34 17.91
C PHE A 248 15.05 -27.31 16.80
N GLN A 249 16.30 -27.05 16.42
CA GLN A 249 16.63 -26.05 15.40
C GLN A 249 16.06 -26.40 14.02
N ARG A 250 16.08 -27.67 13.61
CA ARG A 250 15.46 -28.10 12.35
C ARG A 250 13.97 -27.81 12.29
N THR A 251 13.27 -27.96 13.41
CA THR A 251 11.82 -27.76 13.50
C THR A 251 11.49 -26.28 13.54
N THR A 252 12.21 -25.52 14.37
CA THR A 252 12.00 -24.08 14.53
C THR A 252 12.35 -23.32 13.26
N LEU A 253 13.52 -23.56 12.65
CA LEU A 253 13.91 -22.92 11.38
C LEU A 253 12.93 -23.29 10.26
N LYS A 254 12.39 -24.51 10.28
CA LYS A 254 11.34 -24.92 9.34
C LYS A 254 10.09 -24.06 9.46
N LEU A 255 9.64 -23.85 10.69
CA LEU A 255 8.46 -23.03 10.94
C LEU A 255 8.68 -21.59 10.48
N PHE A 256 9.84 -20.98 10.78
CA PHE A 256 10.15 -19.61 10.37
C PHE A 256 10.11 -19.38 8.86
N TYR A 257 10.78 -20.20 8.05
CA TYR A 257 10.78 -19.95 6.60
C TYR A 257 9.42 -20.25 5.97
N ILE A 258 8.69 -21.26 6.46
CA ILE A 258 7.34 -21.58 5.95
C ILE A 258 6.40 -20.42 6.24
N THR A 259 6.37 -19.90 7.47
CA THR A 259 5.49 -18.80 7.85
C THR A 259 5.86 -17.52 7.11
N SER A 260 7.15 -17.20 7.01
CA SER A 260 7.62 -16.00 6.30
C SER A 260 7.25 -16.07 4.81
N PHE A 261 7.53 -17.18 4.13
CA PHE A 261 7.19 -17.31 2.71
C PHE A 261 5.68 -17.43 2.45
N ALA A 262 4.89 -17.93 3.39
CA ALA A 262 3.43 -17.90 3.29
C ALA A 262 2.86 -16.47 3.36
N LEU A 263 3.52 -15.55 4.08
CA LEU A 263 3.12 -14.15 4.19
C LEU A 263 3.57 -13.28 3.00
N VAL A 264 4.60 -13.69 2.27
CA VAL A 264 5.09 -12.97 1.07
C VAL A 264 3.99 -12.65 0.05
N PRO A 265 3.13 -13.58 -0.42
CA PRO A 265 2.09 -13.25 -1.40
C PRO A 265 1.06 -12.25 -0.87
N VAL A 266 0.73 -12.32 0.43
CA VAL A 266 -0.19 -11.36 1.07
C VAL A 266 0.43 -9.96 1.02
N LEU A 267 1.69 -9.83 1.44
CA LEU A 267 2.36 -8.53 1.45
C LEU A 267 2.63 -8.00 0.04
N LEU A 268 2.91 -8.89 -0.92
CA LEU A 268 3.04 -8.53 -2.33
C LEU A 268 1.73 -7.96 -2.89
N ALA A 269 0.58 -8.54 -2.54
CA ALA A 269 -0.73 -7.99 -2.92
C ALA A 269 -0.95 -6.59 -2.32
N VAL A 270 -0.51 -6.35 -1.07
CA VAL A 270 -0.56 -5.03 -0.43
C VAL A 270 0.32 -4.02 -1.18
N VAL A 271 1.54 -4.40 -1.56
CA VAL A 271 2.44 -3.55 -2.36
C VAL A 271 1.82 -3.19 -3.71
N ILE A 272 1.28 -4.18 -4.43
CA ILE A 272 0.65 -3.98 -5.73
C ILE A 272 -0.58 -3.07 -5.61
N ALA A 273 -1.43 -3.30 -4.61
CA ALA A 273 -2.60 -2.46 -4.36
C ALA A 273 -2.19 -1.02 -4.04
N GLY A 274 -1.16 -0.82 -3.22
CA GLY A 274 -0.60 0.50 -2.92
C GLY A 274 -0.08 1.23 -4.16
N LEU A 275 0.69 0.53 -5.01
CA LEU A 275 1.23 1.09 -6.26
C LEU A 275 0.13 1.49 -7.25
N LEU A 276 -0.86 0.62 -7.46
CA LEU A 276 -1.98 0.88 -8.35
C LEU A 276 -2.81 2.08 -7.85
N CYS A 277 -3.07 2.15 -6.54
CA CYS A 277 -3.80 3.26 -5.96
C CYS A 277 -3.00 4.57 -6.01
N SER A 278 -1.69 4.55 -5.78
CA SER A 278 -0.82 5.75 -5.83
C SER A 278 -0.75 6.38 -7.23
N ASN A 279 -0.77 5.54 -8.28
CA ASN A 279 -0.73 6.00 -9.68
C ASN A 279 -2.10 6.47 -10.21
N HIS A 280 -3.19 5.79 -9.86
CA HIS A 280 -4.55 6.14 -10.31
C HIS A 280 -5.12 7.42 -9.65
N VAL A 281 -4.49 7.88 -8.56
CA VAL A 281 -4.88 9.08 -7.80
C VAL A 281 -4.74 10.41 -8.59
N THR A 282 -4.08 10.41 -9.75
CA THR A 282 -3.80 11.64 -10.51
C THR A 282 -5.01 12.29 -11.21
N TYR A 283 -6.08 11.55 -11.53
CA TYR A 283 -7.25 12.14 -12.22
C TYR A 283 -8.49 12.35 -11.33
N ARG A 284 -8.62 11.60 -10.22
CA ARG A 284 -9.85 11.62 -9.39
C ARG A 284 -9.65 11.92 -7.90
N PHE A 285 -8.43 11.82 -7.36
CA PHE A 285 -8.19 11.99 -5.91
C PHE A 285 -7.53 13.31 -5.53
N GLY A 286 -6.91 14.02 -6.48
CA GLY A 286 -6.50 15.41 -6.27
C GLY A 286 -7.59 16.34 -6.76
N LYS A 287 -8.34 16.98 -5.86
CA LYS A 287 -9.14 18.16 -6.19
C LYS A 287 -8.21 19.35 -6.51
N GLY A 288 -7.48 19.26 -7.62
CA GLY A 288 -6.89 20.41 -8.34
C GLY A 288 -7.91 21.06 -9.28
N MET A 289 -9.17 20.75 -9.09
CA MET A 289 -10.30 21.21 -9.88
C MET A 289 -11.18 21.98 -8.90
N MET A 290 -11.42 23.28 -9.15
CA MET A 290 -12.25 24.14 -8.29
C MET A 290 -13.51 23.38 -7.84
N PRO A 291 -13.91 23.43 -6.55
CA PRO A 291 -15.15 22.82 -6.08
C PRO A 291 -16.32 23.30 -6.96
N LYS A 292 -17.26 22.42 -7.32
CA LYS A 292 -18.41 22.78 -8.18
C LYS A 292 -19.22 23.96 -7.62
N ALA A 293 -19.24 24.17 -6.30
CA ALA A 293 -19.84 25.35 -5.66
C ALA A 293 -19.25 26.71 -6.12
N TYR A 294 -18.02 26.72 -6.64
CA TYR A 294 -17.35 27.91 -7.18
C TYR A 294 -17.22 27.87 -8.71
N ARG A 295 -17.74 26.84 -9.38
CA ARG A 295 -17.78 26.81 -10.84
C ARG A 295 -19.00 27.59 -11.28
N LEU A 296 -18.79 28.66 -12.04
CA LEU A 296 -19.86 29.39 -12.68
C LEU A 296 -20.64 28.42 -13.59
N GLU A 297 -21.92 28.19 -13.28
CA GLU A 297 -22.87 27.57 -14.18
C GLU A 297 -23.08 28.46 -15.40
N GLU A 298 -23.33 27.88 -16.57
CA GLU A 298 -23.54 28.67 -17.80
C GLU A 298 -24.68 29.68 -17.64
N GLY A 299 -25.71 29.34 -16.86
CA GLY A 299 -26.78 30.26 -16.49
C GLY A 299 -26.30 31.44 -15.64
N SER A 300 -25.44 31.22 -14.64
CA SER A 300 -24.89 32.30 -13.82
C SER A 300 -23.85 33.14 -14.58
N VAL A 301 -23.08 32.55 -15.51
CA VAL A 301 -22.26 33.32 -16.46
C VAL A 301 -23.12 34.28 -17.26
N ARG A 302 -24.22 33.81 -17.86
CA ARG A 302 -25.10 34.67 -18.67
C ARG A 302 -25.66 35.84 -17.86
N VAL A 303 -26.12 35.59 -16.63
CA VAL A 303 -26.61 36.66 -15.75
C VAL A 303 -25.52 37.67 -15.37
N ILE A 304 -24.29 37.22 -15.12
CA ILE A 304 -23.16 38.09 -14.80
C ILE A 304 -22.77 38.92 -16.03
N VAL A 305 -22.71 38.30 -17.21
CA VAL A 305 -22.44 38.96 -18.48
C VAL A 305 -23.51 40.01 -18.78
N ASP A 306 -24.79 39.67 -18.63
CA ASP A 306 -25.89 40.60 -18.87
C ASP A 306 -25.80 41.83 -17.93
N ARG A 307 -25.53 41.61 -16.63
CA ARG A 307 -25.31 42.72 -15.68
C ARG A 307 -24.10 43.59 -16.03
N TYR A 308 -23.02 42.98 -16.51
CA TYR A 308 -21.83 43.69 -16.95
C TYR A 308 -22.10 44.52 -18.22
N LEU A 309 -22.82 43.95 -19.19
CA LEU A 309 -23.23 44.64 -20.41
C LEU A 309 -24.17 45.81 -20.10
N ASP A 310 -25.10 45.66 -19.16
CA ASP A 310 -25.96 46.76 -18.70
C ASP A 310 -25.17 47.89 -18.02
N GLY A 311 -24.13 47.56 -17.26
CA GLY A 311 -23.21 48.55 -16.67
C GLY A 311 -22.43 49.33 -17.74
N LEU A 312 -21.89 48.62 -18.73
CA LEU A 312 -21.20 49.24 -19.88
C LEU A 312 -22.14 50.14 -20.68
N ARG A 313 -23.39 49.71 -20.88
CA ARG A 313 -24.42 50.46 -21.60
C ARG A 313 -24.66 51.83 -21.00
N ARG A 314 -24.70 51.92 -19.67
CA ARG A 314 -24.94 53.18 -18.94
C ARG A 314 -23.77 54.14 -19.01
N LEU A 315 -22.54 53.64 -19.09
CA LEU A 315 -21.33 54.46 -19.05
C LEU A 315 -20.85 54.88 -20.44
N TYR A 316 -20.97 53.99 -21.43
CA TYR A 316 -20.34 54.15 -22.74
C TYR A 316 -21.32 54.09 -23.92
N GLY A 317 -22.61 53.88 -23.65
CA GLY A 317 -23.66 53.84 -24.68
C GLY A 317 -23.74 52.50 -25.44
N ASP A 318 -24.81 52.36 -26.22
CA ASP A 318 -25.21 51.10 -26.88
C ASP A 318 -24.22 50.58 -27.92
N GLU A 319 -23.45 51.48 -28.55
CA GLU A 319 -22.53 51.12 -29.64
C GLU A 319 -21.34 50.28 -29.13
N VAL A 320 -20.84 50.58 -27.92
CA VAL A 320 -19.74 49.81 -27.32
C VAL A 320 -20.20 48.41 -26.91
N VAL A 321 -21.44 48.28 -26.41
CA VAL A 321 -22.03 46.99 -26.01
C VAL A 321 -22.18 46.05 -27.21
N LYS A 322 -22.62 46.57 -28.37
CA LYS A 322 -22.75 45.78 -29.60
C LYS A 322 -21.40 45.27 -30.11
N ASP A 323 -20.34 46.07 -29.99
CA ASP A 323 -18.99 45.67 -30.42
C ASP A 323 -18.40 44.59 -29.50
N VAL A 324 -18.59 44.71 -28.18
CA VAL A 324 -18.17 43.68 -27.21
C VAL A 324 -18.93 42.37 -27.44
N ARG A 325 -20.25 42.42 -27.65
CA ARG A 325 -21.08 41.22 -27.89
C ARG A 325 -20.74 40.49 -29.19
N ARG A 326 -20.20 41.18 -30.20
CA ARG A 326 -19.71 40.54 -31.43
C ARG A 326 -18.36 39.84 -31.24
N LYS A 327 -17.58 40.23 -30.24
CA LYS A 327 -16.23 39.71 -29.97
C LYS A 327 -16.20 38.51 -29.01
N THR A 328 -17.22 38.36 -28.16
CA THR A 328 -17.47 37.21 -27.26
C THR A 328 -18.27 36.11 -27.93
#